data_AF-A0A222E4P0-F1
#
_entry.id   AF-A0A222E4P0-F1
#
_cell.length_a   1.000
_cell.length_b   1.000
_cell.length_c   1.000
_cell.angle_alpha   90.00
_cell.angle_beta   90.00
_cell.angle_gamma   90.00
#
_symmetry.space_group_name_H-M   'P 1'
#
loop_
_entity.id
_entity.type
_entity.pdbx_description
1 polymer ?
#
loop_
_entity_poly.entity_id
_entity_poly.type
_entity_poly.pdbx_seq_one_letter_code
_entity_poly.pdbx_strand_id
1 'polypeptide(L)'
;MADTLVERLRGPFRDAAEAVFLHGSTPWEVDEALEAFGFTEGPFEAEDRIGLDLAWARQGAEASPILRRMMELGKLGRTAGAGWYRYPGGGGKVDDPIVADLALEEAHFHRMVRVDFSADEIRERLLVALVVVAVELLQDGVAEDEINRASVVGLGFPAGLGGVLVWARGIGAARLGAMVRRVQDEGKVPLRPVPGVGPGLDSGLVQIL
;
A
#
# COMPACT_ATOMS: atom_id res chain seq x y z
N MET A 1 -2.27 22.79 0.63
CA MET A 1 -1.59 22.50 1.91
C MET A 1 -2.08 21.21 2.58
N ALA A 2 -3.32 20.75 2.38
CA ALA A 2 -3.76 19.40 2.78
C ALA A 2 -3.21 18.25 1.88
N ASP A 3 -2.66 18.62 0.72
CA ASP A 3 -2.18 17.71 -0.33
C ASP A 3 -0.82 17.04 -0.03
N THR A 4 -0.15 17.41 1.07
CA THR A 4 1.17 16.85 1.42
C THR A 4 1.10 15.70 2.41
N LEU A 5 0.23 15.74 3.44
CA LEU A 5 0.20 14.69 4.46
C LEU A 5 -0.39 13.38 3.93
N VAL A 6 -1.50 13.45 3.18
CA VAL A 6 -2.11 12.27 2.57
C VAL A 6 -1.13 11.59 1.62
N GLU A 7 -0.40 12.34 0.81
CA GLU A 7 0.59 11.77 -0.11
C GLU A 7 1.80 11.19 0.60
N ARG A 8 2.22 11.77 1.73
CA ARG A 8 3.27 11.18 2.58
C ARG A 8 2.87 9.83 3.16
N LEU A 9 1.59 9.61 3.45
CA LEU A 9 1.06 8.28 3.81
C LEU A 9 0.87 7.38 2.57
N ARG A 10 0.31 7.93 1.49
CA ARG A 10 -0.10 7.18 0.29
C ARG A 10 1.09 6.58 -0.44
N GLY A 11 2.18 7.32 -0.61
CA GLY A 11 3.35 6.83 -1.35
C GLY A 11 3.86 5.50 -0.81
N PRO A 12 4.27 5.42 0.46
CA PRO A 12 4.76 4.17 1.05
C PRO A 12 3.72 3.05 1.08
N PHE A 13 2.45 3.40 1.27
CA PHE A 13 1.35 2.43 1.26
C PHE A 13 1.16 1.80 -0.14
N ARG A 14 1.24 2.62 -1.19
CA ARG A 14 1.27 2.19 -2.59
C ARG A 14 2.48 1.31 -2.87
N ASP A 15 3.67 1.75 -2.48
CA ASP A 15 4.90 1.01 -2.74
C ASP A 15 4.84 -0.40 -2.12
N ALA A 16 4.23 -0.51 -0.94
CA ALA A 16 3.96 -1.80 -0.29
C ALA A 16 2.92 -2.64 -1.07
N ALA A 17 1.84 -2.03 -1.58
CA ALA A 17 0.84 -2.72 -2.41
C ALA A 17 1.45 -3.27 -3.70
N GLU A 18 2.25 -2.45 -4.39
CA GLU A 18 2.96 -2.86 -5.60
C GLU A 18 4.01 -3.95 -5.31
N ALA A 19 4.69 -3.90 -4.17
CA ALA A 19 5.61 -4.96 -3.75
C ALA A 19 4.88 -6.28 -3.48
N VAL A 20 3.76 -6.25 -2.75
CA VAL A 20 2.91 -7.45 -2.51
C VAL A 20 2.46 -8.04 -3.84
N PHE A 21 2.02 -7.20 -4.77
CA PHE A 21 1.64 -7.61 -6.12
C PHE A 21 2.79 -8.30 -6.86
N LEU A 22 3.95 -7.65 -6.93
CA LEU A 22 5.13 -8.17 -7.61
C LEU A 22 5.60 -9.52 -7.01
N HIS A 23 5.48 -9.68 -5.70
CA HIS A 23 6.01 -10.85 -4.99
C HIS A 23 5.08 -12.06 -4.95
N GLY A 24 3.80 -11.94 -5.29
CA GLY A 24 2.93 -13.12 -5.20
C GLY A 24 1.44 -12.91 -5.18
N SER A 25 0.92 -11.77 -5.65
CA SER A 25 -0.53 -11.60 -5.75
C SER A 25 -0.93 -10.97 -7.08
N THR A 26 -2.14 -10.42 -7.10
CA THR A 26 -2.73 -9.61 -8.15
C THR A 26 -3.30 -8.31 -7.54
N PRO A 27 -3.63 -7.30 -8.37
CA PRO A 27 -4.25 -6.08 -7.85
C PRO A 27 -5.61 -6.33 -7.17
N TRP A 28 -6.42 -7.24 -7.71
CA TRP A 28 -7.73 -7.56 -7.14
C TRP A 28 -7.65 -8.31 -5.83
N GLU A 29 -6.72 -9.26 -5.66
CA GLU A 29 -6.52 -9.91 -4.35
C GLU A 29 -6.09 -8.91 -3.27
N VAL A 30 -5.31 -7.89 -3.65
CA VAL A 30 -4.89 -6.82 -2.74
C VAL A 30 -6.06 -5.93 -2.35
N ASP A 31 -6.83 -5.46 -3.33
CA ASP A 31 -8.00 -4.63 -3.09
C ASP A 31 -9.03 -5.38 -2.25
N GLU A 32 -9.36 -6.63 -2.60
CA GLU A 32 -10.30 -7.48 -1.86
C GLU A 32 -9.86 -7.72 -0.41
N ALA A 33 -8.56 -7.95 -0.16
CA ALA A 33 -8.06 -8.17 1.19
C ALA A 33 -8.21 -6.93 2.10
N LEU A 34 -8.10 -5.72 1.54
CA LEU A 34 -8.27 -4.47 2.27
C LEU A 34 -9.74 -4.05 2.37
N GLU A 35 -10.54 -4.26 1.34
CA GLU A 35 -11.99 -4.07 1.39
C GLU A 35 -12.62 -5.01 2.45
N ALA A 36 -12.16 -6.25 2.54
CA ALA A 36 -12.58 -7.20 3.58
C ALA A 36 -12.16 -6.78 5.00
N PHE A 37 -11.07 -6.01 5.14
CA PHE A 37 -10.71 -5.37 6.40
C PHE A 37 -11.61 -4.17 6.75
N GLY A 38 -12.27 -3.59 5.74
CA GLY A 38 -13.20 -2.47 5.88
C GLY A 38 -12.71 -1.16 5.26
N PHE A 39 -11.68 -1.19 4.41
CA PHE A 39 -11.35 -0.02 3.59
C PHE A 39 -12.52 0.31 2.65
N THR A 40 -12.73 1.59 2.37
CA THR A 40 -13.78 2.03 1.43
C THR A 40 -13.53 1.53 0.01
N GLU A 41 -12.27 1.49 -0.40
CA GLU A 41 -11.77 1.00 -1.69
C GLU A 41 -10.34 0.50 -1.49
N GLY A 42 -9.93 -0.49 -2.27
CA GLY A 42 -8.55 -0.94 -2.29
C GLY A 42 -7.58 0.07 -2.95
N PRO A 43 -6.26 -0.07 -2.69
CA PRO A 43 -5.25 0.88 -3.16
C PRO A 43 -5.18 0.97 -4.68
N PHE A 44 -5.39 -0.13 -5.41
CA PHE A 44 -5.28 -0.13 -6.87
C PHE A 44 -6.49 0.54 -7.53
N GLU A 45 -7.71 0.26 -7.06
CA GLU A 45 -8.89 1.00 -7.53
C GLU A 45 -8.79 2.50 -7.17
N ALA A 46 -8.30 2.82 -5.97
CA ALA A 46 -8.08 4.20 -5.57
C ALA A 46 -7.14 4.93 -6.52
N GLU A 47 -6.07 4.26 -6.97
CA GLU A 47 -5.12 4.81 -7.93
C GLU A 47 -5.70 4.98 -9.32
N ASP A 48 -6.47 4.01 -9.81
CA ASP A 48 -7.17 4.15 -11.09
C ASP A 48 -8.13 5.33 -11.06
N ARG A 49 -8.79 5.57 -9.92
CA ARG A 49 -9.67 6.72 -9.72
C ARG A 49 -8.90 8.04 -9.67
N ILE A 50 -7.71 8.07 -9.08
CA ILE A 50 -6.84 9.26 -9.00
C ILE A 50 -6.18 9.58 -10.35
N GLY A 51 -5.74 8.56 -11.08
CA GLY A 51 -4.93 8.65 -12.30
C GLY A 51 -3.48 8.20 -12.05
N LEU A 52 -3.03 7.20 -12.82
CA LEU A 52 -1.65 6.68 -12.73
C LEU A 52 -0.63 7.65 -13.33
N ASP A 53 -1.05 8.54 -14.23
CA ASP A 53 -0.21 9.59 -14.79
C ASP A 53 0.29 10.57 -13.72
N LEU A 54 -0.57 10.89 -12.74
CA LEU A 54 -0.20 11.70 -11.58
C LEU A 54 0.77 10.96 -10.64
N ALA A 55 0.64 9.64 -10.52
CA ALA A 55 1.58 8.83 -9.75
C ALA A 55 2.96 8.79 -10.45
N TRP A 56 2.95 8.51 -11.75
CA TRP A 56 4.12 8.50 -12.60
C TRP A 56 4.88 9.83 -12.57
N ALA A 57 4.16 10.96 -12.69
CA ALA A 57 4.75 12.28 -12.66
C ALA A 57 5.46 12.61 -11.33
N ARG A 58 5.03 12.00 -10.22
CA ARG A 58 5.65 12.16 -8.89
C ARG A 58 6.84 11.24 -8.68
N GLN A 59 6.75 9.98 -9.10
CA GLN A 59 7.78 8.97 -8.88
C GLN A 59 8.96 9.10 -9.86
N GLY A 60 8.69 9.47 -11.12
CA GLY A 60 9.72 9.66 -12.14
C GLY A 60 10.61 8.42 -12.31
N ALA A 61 11.91 8.57 -12.07
CA ALA A 61 12.88 7.49 -12.21
C ALA A 61 12.78 6.41 -11.11
N GLU A 62 12.11 6.71 -9.99
CA GLU A 62 11.90 5.79 -8.87
C GLU A 62 10.62 4.95 -9.03
N ALA A 63 9.89 5.14 -10.13
CA ALA A 63 8.68 4.39 -10.39
C ALA A 63 8.94 2.89 -10.50
N SER A 64 7.99 2.09 -10.01
CA SER A 64 8.12 0.64 -10.10
C SER A 64 8.20 0.15 -11.55
N PRO A 65 8.86 -0.99 -11.81
CA PRO A 65 8.91 -1.57 -13.14
C PRO A 65 7.52 -1.82 -13.74
N ILE A 66 6.56 -2.19 -12.88
CA ILE A 66 5.18 -2.41 -13.27
C ILE A 66 4.52 -1.11 -13.70
N LEU A 67 4.57 -0.05 -12.87
CA LEU A 67 3.96 1.24 -13.20
C LEU A 67 4.52 1.79 -14.51
N ARG A 68 5.83 1.66 -14.76
CA ARG A 68 6.44 2.05 -16.02
C ARG A 68 5.80 1.38 -17.23
N ARG A 69 5.62 0.06 -17.17
CA ARG A 69 5.02 -0.71 -18.26
C ARG A 69 3.54 -0.42 -18.42
N MET A 70 2.83 -0.13 -17.33
CA MET A 70 1.45 0.36 -17.37
C MET A 70 1.35 1.65 -18.19
N MET A 71 2.27 2.60 -17.97
CA MET A 71 2.33 3.84 -18.75
C MET A 71 2.61 3.60 -20.24
N GLU A 72 3.54 2.69 -20.56
CA GLU A 72 3.86 2.31 -21.95
C GLU A 72 2.67 1.66 -22.67
N LEU A 73 1.82 0.95 -21.94
CA LEU A 73 0.59 0.34 -22.44
C LEU A 73 -0.62 1.30 -22.47
N GLY A 74 -0.43 2.57 -22.07
CA GLY A 74 -1.52 3.56 -22.02
C GLY A 74 -2.56 3.28 -20.92
N LYS A 75 -2.18 2.55 -19.87
CA LYS A 75 -3.03 2.26 -18.70
C LYS A 75 -2.94 3.40 -17.70
N LEU A 76 -3.77 4.42 -17.88
CA LEU A 76 -3.72 5.68 -17.12
C LEU A 76 -4.74 5.77 -15.98
N GLY A 77 -5.66 4.81 -15.88
CA GLY A 77 -6.69 4.72 -14.85
C GLY A 77 -8.11 4.79 -15.41
N ARG A 78 -9.06 5.01 -14.51
CA ARG A 78 -10.50 4.91 -14.77
C ARG A 78 -10.99 5.86 -15.85
N THR A 79 -10.53 7.11 -15.86
CA THR A 79 -10.93 8.12 -16.85
C THR A 79 -10.47 7.75 -18.27
N ALA A 80 -9.34 7.06 -18.39
CA ALA A 80 -8.84 6.57 -19.68
C ALA A 80 -9.44 5.22 -20.10
N GLY A 81 -10.29 4.61 -19.25
CA GLY A 81 -10.92 3.32 -19.51
C GLY A 81 -10.07 2.09 -19.13
N ALA A 82 -8.80 2.29 -18.76
CA ALA A 82 -7.91 1.23 -18.31
C ALA A 82 -6.79 1.77 -17.42
N GLY A 83 -6.53 1.07 -16.32
CA GLY A 83 -5.43 1.24 -15.38
C GLY A 83 -5.02 -0.14 -14.86
N TRP A 84 -4.94 -0.29 -13.53
CA TRP A 84 -4.86 -1.58 -12.83
C TRP A 84 -6.04 -2.50 -13.20
N TYR A 85 -7.20 -1.90 -13.46
CA TYR A 85 -8.41 -2.56 -13.97
C TYR A 85 -8.78 -2.05 -15.37
N ARG A 86 -9.71 -2.75 -16.03
CA ARG A 86 -10.46 -2.21 -17.18
C ARG A 86 -11.79 -1.65 -16.74
N TYR A 87 -12.25 -0.63 -17.46
CA TYR A 87 -13.51 0.06 -17.22
C TYR A 87 -14.36 0.09 -18.48
N PRO A 88 -15.06 -1.01 -18.83
CA PRO A 88 -15.94 -1.06 -19.98
C PRO A 88 -17.19 -0.20 -19.69
N GLY A 89 -17.13 1.07 -20.11
CA GLY A 89 -18.19 2.09 -20.07
C GLY A 89 -19.44 1.74 -19.26
N GLY A 90 -19.44 2.05 -17.95
CA GLY A 90 -20.60 1.93 -17.07
C GLY A 90 -20.76 0.59 -16.31
N GLY A 91 -19.94 -0.43 -16.63
CA GLY A 91 -20.04 -1.77 -16.01
C GLY A 91 -19.26 -1.99 -14.71
N GLY A 92 -18.60 -0.97 -14.17
CA GLY A 92 -17.69 -1.11 -13.01
C GLY A 92 -16.26 -1.49 -13.42
N LYS A 93 -15.42 -1.83 -12.42
CA LYS A 93 -14.06 -2.34 -12.63
C LYS A 93 -14.12 -3.80 -13.06
N VAL A 94 -13.26 -4.20 -13.98
CA VAL A 94 -13.08 -5.59 -14.43
C VAL A 94 -11.59 -5.90 -14.43
N ASP A 95 -11.25 -7.09 -13.94
CA ASP A 95 -9.86 -7.55 -13.93
C ASP A 95 -9.24 -7.53 -15.32
N ASP A 96 -7.98 -7.13 -15.36
CA ASP A 96 -7.17 -7.12 -16.57
C ASP A 96 -6.01 -8.12 -16.43
N PRO A 97 -6.12 -9.30 -17.07
CA PRO A 97 -5.07 -10.31 -17.02
C PRO A 97 -3.70 -9.79 -17.47
N ILE A 98 -3.66 -8.82 -18.40
CA ILE A 98 -2.39 -8.22 -18.84
C ILE A 98 -1.65 -7.61 -17.66
N VAL A 99 -2.36 -6.98 -16.73
CA VAL A 99 -1.74 -6.35 -15.56
C VAL A 99 -1.08 -7.41 -14.68
N ALA A 100 -1.77 -8.53 -14.38
CA ALA A 100 -1.19 -9.63 -13.63
C ALA A 100 0.03 -10.26 -14.34
N ASP A 101 -0.03 -10.39 -15.67
CA ASP A 101 1.09 -10.90 -16.47
C ASP A 101 2.32 -10.00 -16.37
N LEU A 102 2.17 -8.67 -16.27
CA LEU A 102 3.31 -7.76 -16.06
C LEU A 102 4.12 -8.15 -14.83
N ALA A 103 3.48 -8.44 -13.69
CA ALA A 103 4.20 -8.81 -12.49
C ALA A 103 4.87 -10.19 -12.59
N LEU A 104 4.34 -11.11 -13.41
CA LEU A 104 4.99 -12.39 -13.67
C LEU A 104 6.27 -12.18 -14.50
N GLU A 105 6.19 -11.33 -15.52
CA GLU A 105 7.31 -10.98 -16.38
C GLU A 105 8.39 -10.19 -15.62
N GLU A 106 8.02 -9.18 -14.84
CA GLU A 106 8.97 -8.42 -14.02
C GLU A 106 9.67 -9.30 -12.99
N ALA A 107 8.92 -10.17 -12.31
CA ALA A 107 9.53 -11.14 -11.39
C ALA A 107 10.52 -12.06 -12.11
N HIS A 108 10.20 -12.51 -13.34
CA HIS A 108 11.11 -13.30 -14.14
C HIS A 108 12.39 -12.52 -14.52
N PHE A 109 12.27 -11.32 -15.06
CA PHE A 109 13.42 -10.49 -15.47
C PHE A 109 14.34 -10.17 -14.29
N HIS A 110 13.77 -9.91 -13.12
CA HIS A 110 14.50 -9.61 -11.89
C HIS A 110 14.92 -10.86 -11.10
N ARG A 111 14.65 -12.07 -11.60
CA ARG A 111 14.95 -13.36 -10.95
C ARG A 111 14.37 -13.44 -9.54
N MET A 112 13.19 -12.88 -9.35
CA MET A 112 12.46 -12.88 -8.09
C MET A 112 11.63 -14.15 -7.95
N VAL A 113 11.69 -14.76 -6.76
CA VAL A 113 10.84 -15.91 -6.44
C VAL A 113 9.51 -15.40 -5.91
N ARG A 114 8.45 -15.62 -6.70
CA ARG A 114 7.08 -15.36 -6.29
C ARG A 114 6.58 -16.45 -5.33
N VAL A 115 5.85 -16.04 -4.30
CA VAL A 115 5.14 -16.96 -3.38
C VAL A 115 3.77 -16.38 -3.13
N ASP A 116 2.74 -17.18 -3.37
CA ASP A 116 1.36 -16.77 -3.20
C ASP A 116 1.10 -16.31 -1.77
N PHE A 117 0.49 -15.14 -1.64
CA PHE A 117 0.06 -14.61 -0.35
C PHE A 117 -1.42 -14.90 -0.12
N SER A 118 -1.76 -15.36 1.07
CA SER A 118 -3.15 -15.36 1.55
C SER A 118 -3.66 -13.94 1.77
N ALA A 119 -4.99 -13.76 1.79
CA ALA A 119 -5.60 -12.46 2.09
C ALA A 119 -5.15 -11.87 3.45
N ASP A 120 -4.90 -12.74 4.44
CA ASP A 120 -4.40 -12.32 5.75
C ASP A 120 -2.96 -11.80 5.67
N GLU A 121 -2.13 -12.45 4.87
CA GLU A 121 -0.74 -12.07 4.62
C GLU A 121 -0.64 -10.74 3.87
N ILE A 122 -1.45 -10.59 2.82
CA ILE A 122 -1.58 -9.33 2.07
C ILE A 122 -1.95 -8.19 3.03
N ARG A 123 -3.05 -8.38 3.77
CA ARG A 123 -3.56 -7.37 4.70
C ARG A 123 -2.52 -7.00 5.76
N GLU A 124 -1.86 -7.99 6.36
CA GLU A 124 -0.83 -7.75 7.38
C GLU A 124 0.31 -6.88 6.85
N ARG A 125 0.83 -7.18 5.65
CA ARG A 125 1.93 -6.42 5.03
C ARG A 125 1.55 -4.96 4.79
N LEU A 126 0.35 -4.72 4.27
CA LEU A 126 -0.12 -3.36 3.95
C LEU A 126 -0.44 -2.55 5.20
N LEU A 127 -1.04 -3.17 6.21
CA LEU A 127 -1.29 -2.51 7.49
C LEU A 127 0.01 -2.20 8.24
N VAL A 128 0.98 -3.11 8.23
CA VAL A 128 2.31 -2.86 8.81
C VAL A 128 3.01 -1.70 8.09
N ALA A 129 3.02 -1.69 6.75
CA ALA A 129 3.62 -0.60 5.98
C ALA A 129 2.97 0.75 6.30
N LEU A 130 1.63 0.79 6.42
CA LEU A 130 0.91 2.00 6.78
C LEU A 130 1.20 2.46 8.21
N VAL A 131 1.34 1.55 9.18
CA VAL A 131 1.73 1.88 10.56
C VAL A 131 3.14 2.43 10.61
N VAL A 132 4.09 1.83 9.89
CA VAL A 132 5.49 2.28 9.83
C VAL A 132 5.57 3.75 9.39
N VAL A 133 4.92 4.12 8.29
CA VAL A 133 4.92 5.51 7.81
C VAL A 133 4.14 6.44 8.74
N ALA A 134 3.06 5.97 9.38
CA ALA A 134 2.32 6.77 10.35
C ALA A 134 3.15 7.09 11.60
N VAL A 135 3.98 6.14 12.05
CA VAL A 135 4.91 6.35 13.18
C VAL A 135 6.06 7.29 12.79
N GLU A 136 6.60 7.15 11.58
CA GLU A 136 7.59 8.11 11.04
C GLU A 136 7.04 9.55 11.06
N LEU A 137 5.79 9.74 10.62
CA LEU A 137 5.13 11.06 10.64
C LEU A 137 4.92 11.60 12.06
N LEU A 138 4.63 10.72 13.02
CA LEU A 138 4.49 11.11 14.42
C LEU A 138 5.83 11.60 14.98
N GLN A 139 6.95 10.97 14.61
CA GLN A 139 8.29 11.41 14.99
C GLN A 139 8.69 12.74 14.35
N ASP A 140 8.23 13.00 13.13
CA ASP A 140 8.38 14.28 12.45
C ASP A 140 7.52 15.41 13.07
N GLY A 141 6.78 15.12 14.14
CA GLY A 141 5.98 16.08 14.88
C GLY A 141 4.61 16.36 14.28
N VAL A 142 4.14 15.55 13.33
CA VAL A 142 2.76 15.63 12.83
C VAL A 142 1.81 15.17 13.94
N ALA A 143 0.73 15.90 14.15
CA ALA A 143 -0.22 15.55 15.19
C ALA A 143 -0.92 14.23 14.87
N GLU A 144 -1.08 13.38 15.89
CA GLU A 144 -1.67 12.05 15.73
C GLU A 144 -3.10 12.10 15.14
N ASP A 145 -3.91 13.08 15.55
CA ASP A 145 -5.27 13.23 15.04
C ASP A 145 -5.29 13.64 13.56
N GLU A 146 -4.29 14.40 13.10
CA GLU A 146 -4.10 14.70 11.68
C GLU A 146 -3.71 13.45 10.88
N ILE A 147 -2.81 12.61 11.39
CA ILE A 147 -2.40 11.35 10.75
C ILE A 147 -3.60 10.39 10.65
N ASN A 148 -4.33 10.19 11.74
CA ASN A 148 -5.50 9.32 11.76
C ASN A 148 -6.58 9.82 10.81
N ARG A 149 -6.88 11.14 10.82
CA ARG A 149 -7.82 11.75 9.88
C ARG A 149 -7.37 11.59 8.43
N ALA A 150 -6.08 11.78 8.14
CA ALA A 150 -5.53 11.59 6.80
C ALA A 150 -5.62 10.13 6.34
N SER A 151 -5.42 9.16 7.23
CA SER A 151 -5.60 7.73 6.90
C SER A 151 -7.05 7.40 6.54
N VAL A 152 -8.03 7.94 7.30
CA VAL A 152 -9.46 7.69 7.06
C VAL A 152 -9.95 8.41 5.81
N VAL A 153 -9.72 9.72 5.73
CA VAL A 153 -10.26 10.56 4.64
C VAL A 153 -9.46 10.40 3.35
N GLY A 154 -8.13 10.27 3.47
CA GLY A 154 -7.23 10.24 2.32
C GLY A 154 -7.04 8.84 1.73
N LEU A 155 -6.95 7.81 2.57
CA LEU A 155 -6.69 6.44 2.14
C LEU A 155 -7.91 5.52 2.27
N GLY A 156 -9.02 5.99 2.84
CA GLY A 156 -10.21 5.18 3.04
C GLY A 156 -10.08 4.17 4.18
N PHE A 157 -9.16 4.37 5.14
CA PHE A 157 -9.03 3.50 6.32
C PHE A 157 -10.37 3.42 7.09
N PRO A 158 -10.74 2.24 7.64
CA PRO A 158 -12.03 2.06 8.30
C PRO A 158 -12.27 3.07 9.44
N ALA A 159 -13.24 3.98 9.25
CA ALA A 159 -13.51 5.06 10.21
C ALA A 159 -13.91 4.53 11.60
N GLY A 160 -14.61 3.40 11.67
CA GLY A 160 -15.00 2.74 12.92
C GLY A 160 -13.83 2.23 13.76
N LEU A 161 -12.62 2.16 13.19
CA LEU A 161 -11.38 1.79 13.88
C LEU A 161 -10.55 3.02 14.33
N GLY A 162 -11.04 4.23 14.06
CA GLY A 162 -10.45 5.48 14.56
C GLY A 162 -9.22 6.00 13.81
N GLY A 163 -8.77 5.30 12.76
CA GLY A 163 -7.55 5.62 12.01
C GLY A 163 -6.37 4.71 12.36
N VAL A 164 -5.32 4.76 11.55
CA VAL A 164 -4.23 3.77 11.61
C VAL A 164 -3.51 3.71 12.96
N LEU A 165 -3.19 4.84 13.61
CA LEU A 165 -2.47 4.85 14.89
C LEU A 165 -3.38 4.41 16.05
N VAL A 166 -4.65 4.80 16.03
CA VAL A 166 -5.66 4.34 17.01
C VAL A 166 -5.83 2.83 16.90
N TRP A 167 -6.01 2.32 15.68
CA TRP A 167 -6.11 0.89 15.42
C TRP A 167 -4.86 0.13 15.87
N ALA A 168 -3.66 0.63 15.54
CA ALA A 168 -2.39 0.00 15.89
C ALA A 168 -2.21 -0.15 17.40
N ARG A 169 -2.61 0.87 18.19
CA ARG A 169 -2.63 0.75 19.66
C ARG A 169 -3.70 -0.22 20.14
N GLY A 170 -4.87 -0.20 19.52
CA GLY A 170 -6.00 -1.06 19.87
C GLY A 170 -5.71 -2.56 19.73
N ILE A 171 -4.91 -2.97 18.74
CA ILE A 171 -4.50 -4.37 18.59
C ILE A 171 -3.43 -4.81 19.60
N GLY A 172 -2.78 -3.85 20.25
CA GLY A 172 -1.78 -4.06 21.30
C GLY A 172 -0.36 -4.32 20.80
N ALA A 173 0.59 -3.84 21.60
CA ALA A 173 2.05 -3.95 21.42
C ALA A 173 2.54 -5.33 20.95
N ALA A 174 2.15 -6.40 21.66
CA ALA A 174 2.62 -7.75 21.38
C ALA A 174 2.20 -8.23 19.98
N ARG A 175 0.96 -7.92 19.57
CA ARG A 175 0.45 -8.32 18.26
C ARG A 175 1.10 -7.52 17.15
N LEU A 176 1.20 -6.20 17.32
CA LEU A 176 1.85 -5.34 16.34
C LEU A 176 3.32 -5.73 16.12
N GLY A 177 4.08 -5.93 17.21
CA GLY A 177 5.47 -6.37 17.12
C GLY A 177 5.64 -7.69 16.38
N ALA A 178 4.75 -8.67 16.63
CA ALA A 178 4.77 -9.94 15.91
C ALA A 178 4.47 -9.78 14.40
N MET A 179 3.53 -8.91 14.03
CA MET A 179 3.22 -8.60 12.62
C MET A 179 4.42 -7.95 11.94
N VAL A 180 5.00 -6.92 12.57
CA VAL A 180 6.16 -6.19 12.02
C VAL A 180 7.33 -7.15 11.81
N ARG A 181 7.67 -7.97 12.82
CA ARG A 181 8.75 -8.94 12.74
C ARG A 181 8.57 -9.93 11.59
N ARG A 182 7.35 -10.46 11.39
CA ARG A 182 7.07 -11.39 10.30
C ARG A 182 7.30 -10.75 8.93
N VAL A 183 6.76 -9.55 8.73
CA VAL A 183 6.94 -8.80 7.48
C VAL A 183 8.42 -8.45 7.23
N GLN A 184 9.16 -8.09 8.29
CA GLN A 184 10.59 -7.83 8.21
C GLN A 184 11.41 -9.07 7.84
N ASP A 185 11.19 -10.19 8.54
CA ASP A 185 11.98 -11.42 8.40
C ASP A 185 11.84 -12.04 7.00
N GLU A 186 10.68 -11.90 6.38
CA GLU A 186 10.45 -12.39 5.02
C GLU A 186 11.11 -11.53 3.94
N GLY A 187 11.27 -10.22 4.17
CA GLY A 187 12.00 -9.31 3.30
C GLY A 187 11.40 -9.07 1.91
N LYS A 188 10.11 -9.41 1.69
CA LYS A 188 9.42 -9.24 0.40
C LYS A 188 8.66 -7.92 0.25
N VAL A 189 8.42 -7.22 1.34
CA VAL A 189 7.79 -5.89 1.31
C VAL A 189 8.78 -4.92 1.95
N PRO A 190 9.25 -3.90 1.22
CA PRO A 190 10.19 -2.94 1.76
C PRO A 190 9.50 -2.11 2.83
N LEU A 191 9.93 -2.27 4.09
CA LEU A 191 9.52 -1.38 5.17
C LEU A 191 10.48 -0.20 5.24
N ARG A 192 9.94 1.02 5.33
CA ARG A 192 10.77 2.22 5.50
C ARG A 192 11.50 2.15 6.85
N PRO A 193 12.80 2.52 6.89
CA PRO A 193 13.47 2.75 8.16
C PRO A 193 12.78 3.87 8.93
N VAL A 194 12.58 3.67 10.23
CA VAL A 194 12.01 4.68 11.12
C VAL A 194 13.16 5.32 11.93
N PRO A 195 13.42 6.63 11.83
CA PRO A 195 14.54 7.27 12.52
C PRO A 195 14.54 7.00 14.04
N GLY A 196 15.68 6.64 14.60
CA GLY A 196 15.80 6.32 16.03
C GLY A 196 15.23 4.97 16.45
N VAL A 197 14.56 4.25 15.55
CA VAL A 197 14.26 2.82 15.71
C VAL A 197 15.40 2.03 15.06
N GLY A 198 16.11 1.25 15.87
CA GLY A 198 17.15 0.35 15.38
C GLY A 198 16.59 -0.75 14.46
N PRO A 199 17.41 -1.73 14.03
CA PRO A 199 16.95 -2.80 13.12
C PRO A 199 15.74 -3.59 13.64
N GLY A 200 15.48 -3.61 14.95
CA GLY A 200 14.24 -4.10 15.55
C GLY A 200 13.09 -3.09 15.43
N LEU A 201 12.52 -2.96 14.23
CA LEU A 201 11.34 -2.13 13.99
C LEU A 201 10.17 -2.57 14.89
N ASP A 202 10.05 -3.88 15.14
CA ASP A 202 9.02 -4.45 16.01
C ASP A 202 9.02 -3.85 17.42
N SER A 203 10.19 -3.71 18.03
CA SER A 203 10.34 -3.21 19.41
C SER A 203 10.28 -1.69 19.47
N GLY A 204 10.81 -0.99 18.46
CA GLY A 204 10.82 0.47 18.45
C GLY A 204 9.49 1.10 18.07
N LEU A 205 8.75 0.54 17.09
CA LEU A 205 7.40 1.01 16.75
C LEU A 205 6.46 0.89 17.95
N VAL A 206 6.56 -0.24 18.67
CA VAL A 206 5.78 -0.51 19.87
C VAL A 206 6.13 0.43 21.03
N GLN A 207 7.35 0.97 21.09
CA GLN A 207 7.71 1.96 22.12
C GLN A 207 7.15 3.36 21.82
N ILE A 208 6.91 3.67 20.55
CA ILE A 208 6.37 4.96 20.12
C ILE A 208 4.84 5.00 20.25
N LEU A 209 4.19 3.84 20.07
CA LEU A 209 2.74 3.67 20.16
C LEU A 209 2.27 3.29 21.57
#